data_AF-A0A1U8H7V8-F1
#
_entry.id   AF-A0A1U8H7V8-F1
#
_cell.length_a   1.000
_cell.length_b   1.000
_cell.length_c   1.000
_cell.angle_alpha   90.00
_cell.angle_beta   90.00
_cell.angle_gamma   90.00
#
_symmetry.space_group_name_H-M   'P 1'
#
loop_
_entity.id
_entity.type
_entity.pdbx_description
1 polymer ?
#
loop_
_entity_poly.entity_id
_entity_poly.type
_entity_poly.pdbx_seq_one_letter_code
_entity_poly.pdbx_strand_id
1 'polypeptide(L)'
;MAATSYIYSQKIPTITTQNSVPAITSNIPCFISCPKHSRKLVLIVRNSSSEAAAASIGADETSPVELPPGPPSIISALNVEKAILGIAITDIDHYGRLGLSRKCSYAEVPVAYKKKVEEVMNEGLVEEELNKKLEHLKESYSILSTPDERRLYDWSLVRSETQGTYKWPFEVDKTPESPGTPPPQEPEDEEPTMLVGYFFLGWFVLAVVLSIAFNL
;
A
#
# COMPACT_ATOMS: atom_id res chain seq x y z
N MET A 1 59.86 -18.17 7.13
CA MET A 1 59.37 -16.89 6.61
C MET A 1 57.87 -16.84 6.89
N ALA A 2 57.43 -16.05 7.86
CA ALA A 2 56.04 -15.97 8.31
C ALA A 2 55.46 -14.64 7.85
N ALA A 3 54.40 -14.67 7.05
CA ALA A 3 53.71 -13.48 6.54
C ALA A 3 52.57 -13.10 7.49
N THR A 4 52.63 -11.89 8.04
CA THR A 4 51.60 -11.30 8.88
C THR A 4 50.63 -10.48 8.02
N SER A 5 49.34 -10.80 8.08
CA SER A 5 48.27 -10.04 7.43
C SER A 5 47.79 -8.92 8.38
N TYR A 6 47.82 -7.68 7.91
CA TYR A 6 47.24 -6.53 8.61
C TYR A 6 45.81 -6.31 8.12
N ILE A 7 44.82 -6.44 9.01
CA ILE A 7 43.42 -6.04 8.77
C ILE A 7 43.26 -4.59 9.21
N TYR A 8 43.00 -3.71 8.25
CA TYR A 8 42.71 -2.30 8.46
C TYR A 8 41.19 -2.13 8.66
N SER A 9 40.78 -1.71 9.86
CA SER A 9 39.38 -1.46 10.22
C SER A 9 39.12 0.05 10.26
N GLN A 10 38.32 0.56 9.31
CA GLN A 10 37.85 1.94 9.34
C GLN A 10 36.55 2.05 10.13
N LYS A 11 36.63 2.76 11.26
CA LYS A 11 35.49 3.24 12.06
C LYS A 11 34.82 4.41 11.33
N ILE A 12 33.55 4.26 10.98
CA ILE A 12 32.71 5.36 10.48
C ILE A 12 32.15 6.13 11.70
N PRO A 13 32.31 7.46 11.79
CA PRO A 13 31.80 8.24 12.92
C PRO A 13 30.30 8.57 12.76
N THR A 14 29.56 8.36 13.84
CA THR A 14 28.17 8.81 14.01
C THR A 14 28.16 10.32 14.28
N ILE A 15 27.54 11.10 13.40
CA ILE A 15 27.35 12.55 13.61
C ILE A 15 26.06 12.77 14.41
N THR A 16 26.24 13.22 15.64
CA THR A 16 25.22 13.72 16.56
C THR A 16 25.04 15.21 16.32
N THR A 17 23.86 15.65 15.87
CA THR A 17 23.52 17.08 15.78
C THR A 17 22.76 17.49 17.04
N GLN A 18 23.37 18.37 17.85
CA GLN A 18 22.74 19.01 19.00
C GLN A 18 22.09 20.35 18.61
N ASN A 19 20.97 20.63 19.28
CA ASN A 19 19.97 21.68 19.04
C ASN A 19 20.42 23.09 19.46
N SER A 20 19.72 24.14 18.98
CA SER A 20 19.24 25.23 19.87
C SER A 20 18.13 26.08 19.24
N VAL A 21 16.95 26.11 19.89
CA VAL A 21 15.92 27.18 19.82
C VAL A 21 15.34 27.28 21.24
N PRO A 22 15.11 28.50 21.80
CA PRO A 22 14.92 28.69 23.23
C PRO A 22 13.50 28.35 23.74
N ALA A 23 13.47 28.01 25.02
CA ALA A 23 12.31 27.64 25.81
C ALA A 23 11.36 28.83 26.11
N ILE A 24 10.06 28.58 25.99
CA ILE A 24 9.00 29.31 26.69
C ILE A 24 8.25 28.27 27.52
N THR A 25 8.21 28.50 28.84
CA THR A 25 7.70 27.59 29.85
C THR A 25 6.21 27.84 30.11
N SER A 26 5.39 26.79 30.14
CA SER A 26 4.14 26.79 30.91
C SER A 26 3.81 25.37 31.39
N ASN A 27 3.79 25.21 32.70
CA ASN A 27 3.59 23.95 33.43
C ASN A 27 2.13 23.48 33.39
N ILE A 28 1.88 22.23 32.98
CA ILE A 28 0.68 21.47 33.34
C ILE A 28 1.08 19.99 33.46
N PRO A 29 0.88 19.31 34.61
CA PRO A 29 1.17 17.88 34.74
C PRO A 29 -0.10 17.06 34.49
N CYS A 30 -0.05 16.14 33.52
CA CYS A 30 -0.93 14.97 33.53
C CYS A 30 -0.14 13.76 33.04
N PHE A 31 0.21 12.89 33.99
CA PHE A 31 0.91 11.64 33.77
C PHE A 31 -0.07 10.56 33.33
N ILE A 32 -0.03 10.16 32.06
CA ILE A 32 -0.42 8.80 31.64
C ILE A 32 0.62 8.33 30.62
N SER A 33 1.64 7.64 31.12
CA SER A 33 2.65 6.98 30.31
C SER A 33 2.12 5.61 29.86
N CYS A 34 1.62 5.51 28.63
CA CYS A 34 1.39 4.23 27.98
C CYS A 34 2.69 3.74 27.31
N PRO A 35 3.27 2.60 27.70
CA PRO A 35 4.49 2.10 27.07
C PRO A 35 4.20 1.67 25.62
N LYS A 36 4.86 2.35 24.67
CA LYS A 36 4.88 1.95 23.26
C LYS A 36 5.67 0.65 23.12
N HIS A 37 4.97 -0.48 23.04
CA HIS A 37 5.60 -1.76 22.73
C HIS A 37 5.93 -1.79 21.23
N SER A 38 7.17 -1.45 20.86
CA SER A 38 7.68 -1.68 19.51
C SER A 38 7.78 -3.19 19.28
N ARG A 39 6.77 -3.79 18.65
CA ARG A 39 6.87 -5.18 18.17
C ARG A 39 7.71 -5.16 16.90
N LYS A 40 9.01 -5.45 17.01
CA LYS A 40 9.81 -5.90 15.87
C LYS A 40 9.32 -7.29 15.49
N LEU A 41 8.51 -7.39 14.44
CA LEU A 41 8.18 -8.67 13.82
C LEU A 41 9.38 -9.10 12.96
N VAL A 42 10.15 -10.06 13.46
CA VAL A 42 11.16 -10.77 12.69
C VAL A 42 10.45 -11.91 11.99
N LEU A 43 10.29 -11.81 10.67
CA LEU A 43 9.80 -12.92 9.85
C LEU A 43 10.94 -13.90 9.61
N ILE A 44 10.91 -15.05 10.29
CA ILE A 44 11.80 -16.18 10.01
C ILE A 44 11.07 -17.09 9.01
N VAL A 45 11.47 -17.06 7.75
CA VAL A 45 11.04 -18.03 6.74
C VAL A 45 11.81 -19.31 6.98
N ARG A 46 11.13 -20.34 7.50
CA ARG A 46 11.69 -21.69 7.69
C ARG A 46 11.30 -22.56 6.50
N ASN A 47 12.19 -22.69 5.52
CA ASN A 47 12.07 -23.74 4.51
C ASN A 47 12.61 -25.04 5.14
N SER A 48 11.76 -26.04 5.36
CA SER A 48 12.16 -27.34 5.88
C SER A 48 11.91 -28.39 4.80
N SER A 49 12.97 -28.76 4.10
CA SER A 49 12.99 -29.93 3.21
C SER A 49 13.17 -31.18 4.07
N SER A 50 12.22 -32.10 3.99
CA SER A 50 12.35 -33.45 4.55
C SER A 50 11.84 -34.47 3.54
N GLU A 51 12.76 -35.23 2.97
CA GLU A 51 12.47 -36.46 2.21
C GLU A 51 11.99 -37.57 3.16
N ALA A 52 10.78 -38.10 2.95
CA ALA A 52 10.41 -39.47 3.28
C ALA A 52 9.09 -39.87 2.59
N ALA A 53 9.05 -41.11 2.11
CA ALA A 53 8.17 -41.66 1.09
C ALA A 53 6.69 -41.95 1.48
N ALA A 54 5.86 -41.88 0.43
CA ALA A 54 4.68 -42.70 0.10
C ALA A 54 3.34 -42.54 0.87
N ALA A 55 2.40 -41.81 0.26
CA ALA A 55 1.03 -42.25 -0.02
C ALA A 55 0.32 -41.23 -0.95
N SER A 56 -0.64 -41.72 -1.73
CA SER A 56 -1.12 -41.20 -3.01
C SER A 56 -2.35 -40.26 -2.95
N ILE A 57 -2.44 -39.40 -3.97
CA ILE A 57 -3.62 -38.78 -4.61
C ILE A 57 -4.23 -37.55 -3.91
N GLY A 58 -4.12 -36.43 -4.62
CA GLY A 58 -4.75 -35.15 -4.34
C GLY A 58 -3.93 -34.00 -4.88
N ALA A 59 -3.65 -34.01 -6.19
CA ALA A 59 -3.06 -32.87 -6.88
C ALA A 59 -4.06 -31.70 -6.85
N ASP A 60 -3.92 -30.81 -5.87
CA ASP A 60 -4.45 -29.45 -5.98
C ASP A 60 -3.31 -28.57 -6.51
N GLU A 61 -3.12 -28.70 -7.82
CA GLU A 61 -2.40 -27.74 -8.64
C GLU A 61 -3.11 -26.39 -8.48
N THR A 62 -2.69 -25.59 -7.49
CA THR A 62 -2.78 -24.13 -7.62
C THR A 62 -1.73 -23.72 -8.65
N SER A 63 -1.98 -24.14 -9.89
CA SER A 63 -1.31 -23.70 -11.09
C SER A 63 -1.37 -22.16 -11.07
N PRO A 64 -0.23 -21.46 -11.03
CA PRO A 64 -0.24 -20.04 -11.30
C PRO A 64 -0.80 -19.90 -12.71
N VAL A 65 -2.02 -19.37 -12.81
CA VAL A 65 -2.64 -19.01 -14.09
C VAL A 65 -1.58 -18.25 -14.86
N GLU A 66 -1.05 -18.89 -15.90
CA GLU A 66 0.04 -18.37 -16.71
C GLU A 66 -0.52 -17.20 -17.49
N LEU A 67 -0.47 -16.03 -16.86
CA LEU A 67 -0.83 -14.77 -17.47
C LEU A 67 0.08 -14.59 -18.69
N PRO A 68 -0.48 -14.20 -19.85
CA PRO A 68 0.29 -14.03 -21.08
C PRO A 68 1.48 -13.09 -20.84
N PRO A 69 2.52 -13.12 -21.71
CA PRO A 69 3.73 -12.30 -21.60
C PRO A 69 3.41 -10.82 -21.87
N GLY A 70 2.62 -10.22 -21.00
CA GLY A 70 2.43 -8.79 -20.87
C GLY A 70 3.63 -8.19 -20.15
N PRO A 71 3.79 -6.86 -20.24
CA PRO A 71 4.72 -6.16 -19.36
C PRO A 71 4.43 -6.51 -17.88
N PRO A 72 5.45 -6.56 -17.02
CA PRO A 72 5.25 -6.88 -15.61
C PRO A 72 4.23 -5.92 -15.01
N SER A 73 3.11 -6.46 -14.54
CA SER A 73 2.06 -5.65 -13.94
C SER A 73 2.49 -5.13 -12.57
N ILE A 74 2.05 -3.92 -12.22
CA ILE A 74 2.27 -3.38 -10.87
C ILE A 74 1.49 -4.19 -9.81
N ILE A 75 0.42 -4.84 -10.22
CA ILE A 75 -0.47 -5.62 -9.37
C ILE A 75 0.18 -6.99 -9.09
N SER A 76 1.17 -7.01 -8.21
CA SER A 76 1.83 -8.24 -7.73
C SER A 76 1.66 -8.39 -6.22
N ALA A 77 1.72 -9.63 -5.72
CA ALA A 77 1.57 -9.91 -4.29
C ALA A 77 2.58 -9.12 -3.43
N LEU A 78 3.84 -9.06 -3.87
CA LEU A 78 4.89 -8.31 -3.18
C LEU A 78 4.60 -6.81 -3.14
N ASN A 79 4.07 -6.27 -4.24
CA ASN A 79 3.71 -4.86 -4.32
C ASN A 79 2.50 -4.52 -3.44
N VAL A 80 1.54 -5.44 -3.32
CA VAL A 80 0.41 -5.29 -2.39
C VAL A 80 0.89 -5.28 -0.95
N GLU A 81 1.81 -6.16 -0.56
CA GLU A 81 2.41 -6.16 0.78
C GLU A 81 3.13 -4.84 1.07
N LYS A 82 3.97 -4.36 0.13
CA LYS A 82 4.62 -3.04 0.24
C LYS A 82 3.59 -1.93 0.45
N ALA A 83 2.51 -1.94 -0.32
CA ALA A 83 1.47 -0.93 -0.22
C ALA A 83 0.72 -1.01 1.12
N ILE A 84 0.44 -2.21 1.65
CA ILE A 84 -0.15 -2.39 2.99
C ILE A 84 0.77 -1.84 4.08
N LEU A 85 2.08 -2.00 3.93
CA LEU A 85 3.08 -1.43 4.83
C LEU A 85 3.22 0.10 4.70
N GLY A 86 2.54 0.72 3.73
CA GLY A 86 2.64 2.16 3.46
C GLY A 86 3.92 2.57 2.74
N ILE A 87 4.58 1.62 2.07
CA ILE A 87 5.77 1.85 1.24
C ILE A 87 5.29 2.05 -0.21
N ALA A 88 5.91 2.98 -0.93
CA ALA A 88 5.64 3.16 -2.35
C ALA A 88 5.91 1.84 -3.11
N ILE A 89 5.03 1.53 -4.07
CA ILE A 89 5.14 0.28 -4.82
C ILE A 89 6.41 0.29 -5.68
N THR A 90 6.63 1.41 -6.39
CA THR A 90 7.84 1.66 -7.16
C THR A 90 8.57 2.88 -6.60
N ASP A 91 9.90 2.86 -6.68
CA ASP A 91 10.74 4.00 -6.28
C ASP A 91 10.90 5.02 -7.43
N ILE A 92 10.40 4.68 -8.61
CA ILE A 92 10.55 5.42 -9.86
C ILE A 92 9.33 6.31 -10.07
N ASP A 93 9.57 7.57 -10.46
CA ASP A 93 8.53 8.49 -10.89
C ASP A 93 8.16 8.27 -12.37
N HIS A 94 7.06 7.55 -12.61
CA HIS A 94 6.54 7.26 -13.95
C HIS A 94 5.96 8.51 -14.64
N TYR A 95 5.40 9.45 -13.87
CA TYR A 95 4.93 10.73 -14.42
C TYR A 95 6.11 11.58 -14.88
N GLY A 96 7.13 11.70 -14.03
CA GLY A 96 8.37 12.42 -14.35
C GLY A 96 9.08 11.86 -15.58
N ARG A 97 9.11 10.53 -15.74
CA ARG A 97 9.73 9.88 -16.91
C ARG A 97 9.04 10.25 -18.23
N LEU A 98 7.71 10.40 -18.22
CA LEU A 98 6.94 10.84 -19.39
C LEU A 98 6.84 12.37 -19.51
N GLY A 99 7.30 13.13 -18.51
CA GLY A 99 7.17 14.58 -18.46
C GLY A 99 5.73 15.04 -18.21
N LEU A 100 4.92 14.21 -17.54
CA LEU A 100 3.54 14.50 -17.21
C LEU A 100 3.41 15.01 -15.78
N SER A 101 2.33 15.76 -15.51
CA SER A 101 1.95 16.07 -14.14
C SER A 101 1.16 14.90 -13.55
N ARG A 102 1.24 14.68 -12.22
CA ARG A 102 0.44 13.65 -11.52
C ARG A 102 -1.07 13.80 -11.71
N LYS A 103 -1.54 14.98 -12.13
CA LYS A 103 -2.96 15.29 -12.36
C LYS A 103 -3.36 15.20 -13.83
N CYS A 104 -2.54 14.64 -14.72
CA CYS A 104 -2.83 14.56 -16.16
C CYS A 104 -4.06 13.71 -16.47
N SER A 105 -4.71 13.97 -17.60
CA SER A 105 -5.81 13.13 -18.09
C SER A 105 -5.29 11.82 -18.71
N TYR A 106 -6.14 10.79 -18.83
CA TYR A 106 -5.77 9.53 -19.52
C TYR A 106 -5.43 9.74 -20.99
N ALA A 107 -6.06 10.72 -21.65
CA ALA A 107 -5.82 11.02 -23.05
C ALA A 107 -4.44 11.65 -23.32
N GLU A 108 -3.84 12.32 -22.33
CA GLU A 108 -2.51 12.93 -22.45
C GLU A 108 -1.38 11.91 -22.40
N VAL A 109 -1.57 10.79 -21.69
CA VAL A 109 -0.57 9.72 -21.51
C VAL A 109 -0.03 9.17 -22.85
N PRO A 110 -0.86 8.74 -23.82
CA PRO A 110 -0.36 8.23 -25.10
C PRO A 110 0.33 9.29 -25.96
N VAL A 111 -0.08 10.56 -25.83
CA VAL A 111 0.54 11.67 -26.57
C VAL A 111 1.95 11.94 -26.05
N ALA A 112 2.09 12.02 -24.72
CA ALA A 112 3.39 12.22 -24.08
C ALA A 112 4.35 11.04 -24.32
N TYR A 113 3.83 9.80 -24.30
CA TYR A 113 4.61 8.62 -24.61
C TYR A 113 5.19 8.66 -26.03
N LYS A 114 4.38 8.95 -27.05
CA LYS A 114 4.86 9.06 -28.44
C LYS A 114 5.94 10.12 -28.58
N LYS A 115 5.71 11.30 -28.00
CA LYS A 115 6.70 12.39 -27.98
C LYS A 115 8.02 11.96 -27.36
N LYS A 116 7.99 11.28 -26.20
CA LYS A 116 9.20 10.81 -25.51
C LYS A 116 9.92 9.70 -26.26
N VAL A 117 9.20 8.82 -26.94
CA VAL A 117 9.80 7.79 -27.81
C VAL A 117 10.54 8.46 -28.97
N GLU A 118 9.92 9.44 -29.64
CA GLU A 118 10.58 10.20 -30.71
C GLU A 118 11.83 10.95 -30.21
N GLU A 119 11.78 11.57 -29.02
CA GLU A 119 12.94 12.21 -28.39
C GLU A 119 14.10 11.22 -28.17
N VAL A 120 13.83 10.02 -27.64
CA VAL A 120 14.86 8.99 -27.39
C VAL A 120 15.44 8.44 -28.70
N MET A 121 14.62 8.28 -29.74
CA MET A 121 15.09 7.84 -31.05
C MET A 121 16.00 8.88 -31.72
N ASN A 122 15.70 10.17 -31.53
CA ASN A 122 16.50 11.27 -32.06
C ASN A 122 17.80 11.52 -31.26
N GLU A 123 17.90 11.03 -30.03
CA GLU A 123 19.07 11.22 -29.15
C GLU A 123 20.30 10.42 -29.65
N GLY A 124 20.12 9.47 -30.58
CA GLY A 124 21.23 8.79 -31.28
C GLY A 124 22.14 7.96 -30.37
N LEU A 125 21.59 7.40 -29.28
CA LEU A 125 22.34 6.57 -28.33
C LEU A 125 22.74 5.22 -28.92
N VAL A 126 23.66 4.56 -28.22
CA VAL A 126 23.99 3.15 -28.45
C VAL A 126 22.73 2.29 -28.31
N GLU A 127 22.57 1.30 -29.19
CA GLU A 127 21.36 0.47 -29.31
C GLU A 127 20.91 -0.15 -27.97
N GLU A 128 21.85 -0.57 -27.13
CA GLU A 128 21.54 -1.16 -25.82
C GLU A 128 20.94 -0.15 -24.83
N GLU A 129 21.49 1.06 -24.78
CA GLU A 129 20.99 2.12 -23.91
C GLU A 129 19.64 2.66 -24.40
N LEU A 130 19.50 2.75 -25.72
CA LEU A 130 18.26 3.10 -26.38
C LEU A 130 17.16 2.09 -26.03
N ASN A 131 17.43 0.79 -26.16
CA ASN A 131 16.43 -0.25 -25.85
C ASN A 131 16.03 -0.21 -24.37
N LYS A 132 16.98 -0.04 -23.45
CA LYS A 132 16.68 0.12 -22.01
C LYS A 132 15.80 1.34 -21.73
N LYS A 133 16.10 2.49 -22.34
CA LYS A 133 15.26 3.70 -22.22
C LYS A 133 13.85 3.46 -22.77
N LEU A 134 13.72 2.78 -23.90
CA LEU A 134 12.42 2.44 -24.49
C LEU A 134 11.62 1.47 -23.62
N GLU A 135 12.27 0.47 -23.04
CA GLU A 135 11.63 -0.46 -22.11
C GLU A 135 11.09 0.27 -20.87
N HIS A 136 11.91 1.15 -20.28
CA HIS A 136 11.51 2.01 -19.16
C HIS A 136 10.33 2.95 -19.50
N LEU A 137 10.27 3.45 -20.74
CA LEU A 137 9.15 4.26 -21.23
C LEU A 137 7.90 3.41 -21.43
N LYS A 138 8.05 2.21 -21.98
CA LYS A 138 6.95 1.26 -22.21
C LYS A 138 6.34 0.79 -20.89
N GLU A 139 7.17 0.52 -19.89
CA GLU A 139 6.75 0.21 -18.52
C GLU A 139 5.90 1.35 -17.94
N SER A 140 6.41 2.58 -18.00
CA SER A 140 5.70 3.76 -17.45
C SER A 140 4.40 4.04 -18.19
N TYR A 141 4.39 3.81 -19.51
CA TYR A 141 3.19 3.92 -20.31
C TYR A 141 2.15 2.85 -19.93
N SER A 142 2.55 1.58 -19.78
CA SER A 142 1.65 0.50 -19.37
C SER A 142 0.90 0.87 -18.08
N ILE A 143 1.67 1.28 -17.07
CA ILE A 143 1.18 1.65 -15.74
C ILE A 143 0.20 2.82 -15.77
N LEU A 144 0.52 3.89 -16.52
CA LEU A 144 -0.33 5.08 -16.55
C LEU A 144 -1.48 4.97 -17.56
N SER A 145 -1.42 4.01 -18.49
CA SER A 145 -2.44 3.83 -19.52
C SER A 145 -3.67 3.08 -19.01
N THR A 146 -3.48 2.10 -18.12
CA THR A 146 -4.58 1.31 -17.57
C THR A 146 -5.14 1.97 -16.30
N PRO A 147 -6.47 2.01 -16.12
CA PRO A 147 -7.06 2.67 -14.96
C PRO A 147 -6.71 1.98 -13.65
N ASP A 148 -6.64 0.65 -13.64
CA ASP A 148 -6.39 -0.13 -12.42
C ASP A 148 -4.94 0.02 -11.94
N GLU A 149 -3.95 -0.07 -12.85
CA GLU A 149 -2.54 0.10 -12.47
C GLU A 149 -2.26 1.54 -12.05
N ARG A 150 -2.82 2.52 -12.77
CA ARG A 150 -2.67 3.93 -12.45
C ARG A 150 -3.29 4.26 -11.09
N ARG A 151 -4.49 3.75 -10.81
CA ARG A 151 -5.15 3.92 -9.50
C ARG A 151 -4.28 3.35 -8.38
N LEU A 152 -3.75 2.15 -8.56
CA LEU A 152 -2.91 1.52 -7.54
C LEU A 152 -1.59 2.28 -7.34
N TYR A 153 -0.98 2.76 -8.43
CA TYR A 153 0.23 3.59 -8.39
C TYR A 153 -0.03 4.90 -7.64
N ASP A 154 -1.04 5.67 -8.05
CA ASP A 154 -1.42 6.95 -7.43
C ASP A 154 -1.78 6.77 -5.94
N TRP A 155 -2.49 5.69 -5.61
CA TRP A 155 -2.80 5.33 -4.23
C TRP A 155 -1.55 5.07 -3.40
N SER A 156 -0.59 4.31 -3.94
CA SER A 156 0.67 4.01 -3.23
C SER A 156 1.49 5.27 -2.94
N LEU A 157 1.48 6.25 -3.85
CA LEU A 157 2.10 7.55 -3.64
C LEU A 157 1.44 8.30 -2.49
N VAL A 158 0.11 8.44 -2.51
CA VAL A 158 -0.65 9.15 -1.46
C VAL A 158 -0.47 8.49 -0.09
N ARG A 159 -0.41 7.16 -0.05
CA ARG A 159 -0.21 6.41 1.18
C ARG A 159 1.20 6.56 1.75
N SER A 160 2.21 6.60 0.89
CA SER A 160 3.59 6.87 1.31
C SER A 160 3.74 8.28 1.91
N GLU A 161 2.95 9.25 1.41
CA GLU A 161 2.90 10.63 1.92
C GLU A 161 2.09 10.75 3.22
N THR A 162 1.02 9.96 3.40
CA THR A 162 0.05 10.10 4.50
C THR A 162 0.06 8.88 5.44
N GLN A 163 1.11 8.75 6.27
CA GLN A 163 1.28 7.58 7.17
C GLN A 163 0.25 7.46 8.31
N GLY A 164 -0.61 8.46 8.52
CA GLY A 164 -1.56 8.51 9.64
C GLY A 164 -3.02 8.28 9.26
N THR A 165 -3.38 8.26 7.98
CA THR A 165 -4.77 8.13 7.53
C THR A 165 -4.85 7.22 6.33
N TYR A 166 -5.55 6.11 6.50
CA TYR A 166 -5.85 5.21 5.40
C TYR A 166 -6.86 5.89 4.47
N LYS A 167 -6.50 6.02 3.19
CA LYS A 167 -7.41 6.41 2.11
C LYS A 167 -7.65 5.20 1.23
N TRP A 168 -8.87 5.03 0.73
CA TRP A 168 -9.13 3.94 -0.21
C TRP A 168 -8.53 4.26 -1.59
N PRO A 169 -8.10 3.26 -2.38
CA PRO A 169 -7.60 3.49 -3.74
C PRO A 169 -8.59 4.26 -4.63
N PHE A 170 -9.88 3.95 -4.49
CA PHE A 170 -10.95 4.59 -5.25
C PHE A 170 -11.23 6.05 -4.83
N GLU A 171 -10.85 6.46 -3.61
CA GLU A 171 -10.96 7.87 -3.19
C GLU A 171 -9.87 8.75 -3.82
N VAL A 172 -8.75 8.14 -4.20
CA VAL A 172 -7.62 8.83 -4.84
C VAL A 172 -7.81 8.89 -6.36
N ASP A 173 -8.52 7.90 -6.91
CA ASP A 173 -8.81 7.80 -8.34
C ASP A 173 -9.72 8.96 -8.81
N LYS A 174 -9.43 9.48 -10.00
CA LYS A 174 -10.26 10.50 -10.67
C LYS A 174 -11.01 9.91 -11.86
N THR A 175 -10.82 8.62 -12.12
CA THR A 175 -11.58 7.91 -13.14
C THR A 175 -13.06 8.09 -12.79
N PRO A 176 -13.88 8.59 -13.73
CA PRO A 176 -15.30 8.76 -13.47
C PRO A 176 -15.85 7.41 -13.04
N GLU A 177 -16.52 7.39 -11.88
CA GLU A 177 -17.24 6.21 -11.43
C GLU A 177 -18.14 5.76 -12.58
N SER A 178 -18.06 4.47 -12.90
CA SER A 178 -18.96 3.88 -13.90
C SER A 178 -20.39 4.27 -13.53
N PRO A 179 -21.23 4.73 -14.47
CA PRO A 179 -22.64 5.07 -14.20
C PRO A 179 -23.48 3.79 -13.99
N GLY A 180 -22.95 2.85 -13.21
CA GLY A 180 -23.69 1.70 -12.71
C GLY A 180 -24.64 2.19 -11.62
N THR A 181 -25.90 1.79 -11.72
CA THR A 181 -26.83 1.84 -10.60
C THR A 181 -26.10 1.29 -9.37
N PRO A 182 -26.15 1.97 -8.21
CA PRO A 182 -25.56 1.43 -6.98
C PRO A 182 -26.05 0.00 -6.81
N PRO A 183 -25.19 -0.94 -6.35
CA PRO A 183 -25.60 -2.32 -6.15
C PRO A 183 -26.93 -2.31 -5.38
N PRO A 184 -27.92 -3.12 -5.80
CA PRO A 184 -29.18 -3.23 -5.06
C PRO A 184 -28.85 -3.41 -3.59
N GLN A 185 -29.34 -2.51 -2.74
CA GLN A 185 -29.13 -2.64 -1.30
C GLN A 185 -29.69 -4.01 -0.91
N GLU A 186 -28.82 -4.89 -0.42
CA GLU A 186 -29.27 -6.14 0.16
C GLU A 186 -30.26 -5.78 1.28
N PRO A 187 -31.40 -6.49 1.38
CA PRO A 187 -32.33 -6.24 2.49
C PRO A 187 -31.55 -6.43 3.79
N GLU A 188 -31.44 -5.38 4.59
CA GLU A 188 -30.84 -5.46 5.91
C GLU A 188 -31.62 -6.53 6.70
N ASP A 189 -30.92 -7.56 7.18
CA ASP A 189 -31.51 -8.61 8.03
C ASP A 189 -31.71 -8.03 9.44
N GLU A 190 -32.69 -7.14 9.56
CA GLU A 190 -33.02 -6.37 10.78
C GLU A 190 -33.79 -7.20 11.81
N GLU A 191 -34.24 -8.41 11.46
CA GLU A 191 -35.17 -9.18 12.30
C GLU A 191 -34.60 -9.52 13.68
N PRO A 192 -33.33 -10.00 13.82
CA PRO A 192 -32.78 -10.34 15.12
C PRO A 192 -32.43 -9.12 15.97
N THR A 193 -32.01 -8.01 15.34
CA THR A 193 -31.55 -6.81 16.05
C THR A 193 -32.71 -6.00 16.61
N MET A 194 -33.85 -5.95 15.90
CA MET A 194 -35.07 -5.32 16.42
C MET A 194 -35.61 -6.03 17.67
N LEU A 195 -35.62 -7.37 17.68
CA LEU A 195 -36.15 -8.16 18.80
C LEU A 195 -35.38 -7.91 20.11
N VAL A 196 -34.04 -7.85 20.02
CA VAL A 196 -33.18 -7.54 21.16
C VAL A 196 -33.41 -6.11 21.64
N GLY A 197 -33.60 -5.16 20.72
CA GLY A 197 -33.97 -3.78 21.05
C GLY A 197 -35.26 -3.68 21.87
N TYR A 198 -36.31 -4.39 21.46
CA TYR A 198 -37.57 -4.45 22.21
C TYR A 198 -37.44 -5.14 23.57
N PHE A 199 -36.58 -6.16 23.68
CA PHE A 199 -36.30 -6.83 24.95
C PHE A 199 -35.68 -5.88 25.99
N PHE A 200 -34.66 -5.11 25.59
CA PHE A 200 -34.05 -4.10 26.46
C PHE A 200 -35.01 -2.95 26.79
N LEU A 201 -35.80 -2.50 25.80
CA LEU A 201 -36.78 -1.43 26.00
C LEU A 201 -37.89 -1.86 27.00
N GLY A 202 -38.39 -3.09 26.86
CA GLY A 202 -39.37 -3.66 27.78
C GLY A 202 -38.84 -3.77 29.21
N TRP A 203 -37.60 -4.24 29.36
CA TRP A 203 -36.96 -4.33 30.68
C TRP A 203 -36.72 -2.94 31.31
N PHE A 204 -36.34 -1.95 30.49
CA PHE A 204 -36.17 -0.57 30.95
C PHE A 204 -37.49 0.03 31.45
N VAL A 205 -38.58 -0.11 30.70
CA VAL A 205 -39.91 0.36 31.11
C VAL A 205 -40.36 -0.33 32.40
N LEU A 206 -40.16 -1.66 32.49
CA LEU A 206 -40.47 -2.43 33.69
C LEU A 206 -39.69 -1.91 34.91
N ALA A 207 -38.38 -1.67 34.76
CA ALA A 207 -37.54 -1.13 35.84
C ALA A 207 -38.00 0.25 36.32
N VAL A 208 -38.40 1.15 35.40
CA VAL A 208 -38.94 2.47 35.75
C VAL A 208 -40.24 2.34 36.54
N VAL A 209 -41.17 1.48 36.09
CA VAL A 209 -42.45 1.27 36.78
C VAL A 209 -42.24 0.66 38.17
N LEU A 210 -41.39 -0.36 38.30
CA LEU A 210 -41.05 -0.95 39.60
C LEU A 210 -40.36 0.08 40.51
N SER A 211 -39.48 0.91 39.97
CA SER A 211 -38.83 1.97 40.76
C SER A 211 -39.84 2.97 41.30
N ILE A 212 -40.87 3.36 40.54
CA ILE A 212 -41.91 4.26 41.04
C ILE A 212 -42.76 3.54 42.09
N ALA A 213 -43.16 2.30 41.83
CA ALA A 213 -44.04 1.55 42.72
C ALA A 213 -43.40 1.18 44.07
N PHE A 214 -42.08 0.93 44.11
CA PHE A 214 -41.36 0.57 45.33
C PHE A 214 -40.70 1.77 46.05
N ASN A 215 -40.67 2.96 45.43
CA ASN A 215 -40.12 4.18 46.04
C ASN A 215 -41.23 5.19 46.45
N LEU A 216 -42.50 4.76 46.37
CA LEU A 216 -43.68 5.43 46.93
C LEU A 216 -44.07 4.76 48.24
#